data_AF-A0A7X6QYF7-F1
#
_entry.id   AF-A0A7X6QYF7-F1
#
_cell.length_a   1.000
_cell.length_b   1.000
_cell.length_c   1.000
_cell.angle_alpha   90.00
_cell.angle_beta   90.00
_cell.angle_gamma   90.00
#
_symmetry.space_group_name_H-M   'P 1'
#
loop_
_entity.id
_entity.type
_entity.pdbx_description
1 polymer ?
#
loop_
_entity_poly.entity_id
_entity_poly.type
_entity_poly.pdbx_seq_one_letter_code
_entity_poly.pdbx_strand_id
1 'polypeptide(L)'
;MDADADLDTAVDVLRLLADHTRLAILTLLHDGELSVSAIAEHLGRPVPGVSQHLARLRTGHLVSTRRDGTTVYYSLANEHVDALVSHVRHQAEHLRYDSPPHHR
;
A
#
# COMPACT_ATOMS: atom_id res chain seq x y z
N MET A 1 12.15 -24.56 -6.97
CA MET A 1 11.15 -23.52 -6.65
C MET A 1 10.13 -24.22 -5.78
N ASP A 2 10.05 -23.82 -4.51
CA ASP A 2 9.18 -24.46 -3.53
C ASP A 2 7.83 -23.75 -3.55
N ALA A 3 6.89 -24.30 -4.32
CA ALA A 3 5.60 -23.65 -4.59
C ALA A 3 4.81 -23.36 -3.30
N ASP A 4 4.99 -24.19 -2.26
CA ASP A 4 4.35 -23.97 -0.96
C ASP A 4 4.96 -22.76 -0.24
N ALA A 5 6.29 -22.59 -0.31
CA ALA A 5 6.96 -21.42 0.26
C ALA A 5 6.58 -20.10 -0.45
N ASP A 6 6.38 -20.15 -1.77
CA ASP A 6 5.90 -19.00 -2.55
C ASP A 6 4.46 -18.62 -2.14
N LEU A 7 3.60 -19.62 -1.90
CA LEU A 7 2.23 -19.42 -1.42
C LEU A 7 2.20 -18.84 0.00
N ASP A 8 3.02 -19.36 0.92
CA ASP A 8 3.12 -18.84 2.28
C ASP A 8 3.55 -17.37 2.27
N THR A 9 4.54 -17.04 1.43
CA THR A 9 5.01 -15.65 1.23
C THR A 9 3.88 -14.77 0.69
N ALA A 10 3.12 -15.25 -0.30
CA ALA A 10 1.99 -14.51 -0.85
C ALA A 10 0.89 -14.27 0.21
N VAL A 11 0.61 -15.26 1.07
CA VAL A 11 -0.35 -15.11 2.17
C VAL A 11 0.14 -14.05 3.17
N ASP A 12 1.43 -14.00 3.49
CA ASP A 12 1.98 -12.98 4.39
C ASP A 12 1.89 -11.57 3.80
N VAL A 13 2.11 -11.42 2.50
CA VAL A 13 1.84 -10.16 1.78
C VAL A 13 0.37 -9.77 1.94
N LEU A 14 -0.57 -10.68 1.70
CA LEU A 14 -2.01 -10.39 1.84
C LEU A 14 -2.39 -10.04 3.29
N ARG A 15 -1.82 -10.70 4.29
CA ARG A 15 -2.01 -10.35 5.71
C ARG A 15 -1.51 -8.94 6.03
N LEU A 16 -0.41 -8.52 5.43
CA LEU A 16 0.05 -7.13 5.53
C LEU A 16 -0.96 -6.18 4.87
N LEU A 17 -1.50 -6.49 3.70
CA LEU A 17 -2.48 -5.61 3.05
C LEU A 17 -3.84 -5.54 3.77
N ALA A 18 -4.22 -6.58 4.52
CA ALA A 18 -5.50 -6.70 5.23
C ALA A 18 -5.63 -5.77 6.46
N ASP A 19 -5.33 -4.49 6.29
CA ASP A 19 -5.51 -3.41 7.27
C ASP A 19 -5.89 -2.13 6.54
N HIS A 20 -6.97 -1.50 7.02
CA HIS A 20 -7.53 -0.32 6.38
C HIS A 20 -6.51 0.81 6.20
N THR A 21 -5.68 1.08 7.21
CA THR A 21 -4.71 2.19 7.14
C THR A 21 -3.58 1.85 6.18
N ARG A 22 -3.09 0.62 6.18
CA ARG A 22 -2.05 0.19 5.24
C ARG A 22 -2.54 0.22 3.79
N LEU A 23 -3.75 -0.25 3.52
CA LEU A 23 -4.33 -0.18 2.18
C LEU A 23 -4.57 1.29 1.74
N ALA A 24 -4.99 2.16 2.66
CA ALA A 24 -5.13 3.60 2.37
C ALA A 24 -3.78 4.26 2.05
N ILE A 25 -2.71 3.93 2.79
CA ILE A 25 -1.34 4.39 2.50
C ILE A 25 -0.92 3.94 1.10
N LEU A 26 -1.05 2.64 0.79
CA LEU A 26 -0.66 2.10 -0.51
C LEU A 26 -1.48 2.72 -1.66
N THR A 27 -2.76 3.01 -1.41
CA THR A 27 -3.61 3.72 -2.37
C THR A 27 -3.13 5.15 -2.64
N LEU A 28 -2.69 5.89 -1.62
CA LEU A 28 -2.11 7.22 -1.81
C LEU A 28 -0.79 7.15 -2.59
N LEU A 29 0.03 6.13 -2.32
CA LEU A 29 1.33 5.93 -2.97
C LEU A 29 1.23 5.44 -4.43
N HIS A 30 0.05 4.94 -4.83
CA HIS A 30 -0.25 4.63 -6.23
C HIS A 30 -0.21 5.89 -7.12
N ASP A 31 -0.59 7.05 -6.56
CA ASP A 31 -0.62 8.32 -7.29
C ASP A 31 0.74 9.05 -7.29
N GLY A 32 1.74 8.53 -6.57
CA GLY A 32 3.09 9.09 -6.52
C GLY A 32 3.78 8.95 -5.16
N GLU A 33 5.06 9.32 -5.11
CA GLU A 33 5.81 9.29 -3.85
C GLU A 33 5.37 10.39 -2.87
N LEU A 34 5.28 10.08 -1.58
CA LEU A 34 4.85 11.01 -0.54
C LEU A 34 5.72 10.91 0.71
N SER A 35 5.87 12.03 1.43
CA SER A 35 6.49 12.02 2.75
C SER A 35 5.54 11.47 3.82
N VAL A 36 6.09 10.99 4.94
CA VAL A 36 5.26 10.51 6.07
C VAL A 36 4.29 11.57 6.59
N SER A 37 4.70 12.84 6.60
CA SER A 37 3.86 13.96 7.03
C SER A 37 2.70 14.20 6.07
N ALA A 38 2.96 14.15 4.75
CA ALA A 38 1.92 14.30 3.73
C ALA A 38 0.91 13.14 3.77
N ILE A 39 1.38 11.90 3.97
CA ILE A 39 0.51 10.73 4.15
C ILE A 39 -0.36 10.90 5.41
N ALA A 40 0.25 11.32 6.52
CA ALA A 40 -0.46 11.56 7.78
C ALA A 40 -1.55 12.63 7.65
N GLU A 41 -1.27 13.71 6.94
CA GLU A 41 -2.22 14.78 6.61
C GLU A 41 -3.39 14.26 5.76
N HIS A 42 -3.11 13.56 4.65
CA HIS A 42 -4.15 12.99 3.78
C HIS A 42 -5.07 12.01 4.52
N LEU A 43 -4.53 11.24 5.46
CA LEU A 43 -5.31 10.26 6.22
C LEU A 43 -5.96 10.84 7.47
N GLY A 44 -5.70 12.11 7.83
CA GLY A 44 -6.17 12.71 9.08
C GLY A 44 -5.68 11.96 10.32
N ARG A 45 -4.44 11.44 10.27
CA ARG A 45 -3.87 10.56 11.32
C ARG A 45 -2.56 11.14 11.89
N PRO A 46 -2.22 10.89 13.16
CA PRO A 46 -0.93 11.28 13.69
C PRO A 46 0.25 10.58 13.01
N VAL A 47 1.32 11.33 12.76
CA VAL A 47 2.58 10.83 12.16
C VAL A 47 3.13 9.57 12.84
N PRO A 48 3.17 9.44 14.19
CA PRO A 48 3.67 8.21 14.82
C PRO A 48 2.90 6.95 14.42
N GLY A 49 1.57 7.04 14.30
CA GLY A 49 0.75 5.91 13.87
C GLY A 49 1.01 5.53 12.41
N VAL A 50 1.06 6.53 11.52
CA VAL A 50 1.37 6.30 10.10
C VAL A 50 2.78 5.74 9.91
N SER A 51 3.76 6.25 10.65
CA SER A 51 5.15 5.75 10.63
C SER A 51 5.23 4.27 11.04
N GLN A 52 4.44 3.84 12.03
CA GLN A 52 4.37 2.43 12.42
C GLN A 52 3.83 1.55 11.28
N HIS A 53 2.78 2.00 10.58
CA HIS A 53 2.25 1.29 9.42
C HIS A 53 3.26 1.23 8.27
N LEU A 54 3.93 2.34 7.96
CA LEU A 54 4.98 2.41 6.95
C LEU A 54 6.19 1.52 7.29
N ALA A 55 6.56 1.42 8.57
CA ALA A 55 7.62 0.52 9.01
C ALA A 55 7.26 -0.95 8.73
N ARG A 56 6.02 -1.36 9.02
CA ARG A 56 5.54 -2.71 8.70
C ARG A 56 5.50 -2.98 7.19
N LEU A 57 5.00 -2.02 6.41
CA LEU A 57 4.98 -2.13 4.95
C LEU A 57 6.39 -2.23 4.35
N ARG A 58 7.35 -1.47 4.91
CA ARG A 58 8.75 -1.52 4.47
C ARG A 58 9.41 -2.86 4.82
N THR A 59 9.18 -3.38 6.03
CA THR A 59 9.67 -4.72 6.42
C THR A 59 9.08 -5.80 5.53
N GLY A 60 7.83 -5.66 5.10
CA GLY A 60 7.19 -6.55 4.14
C GLY A 60 7.47 -6.25 2.67
N HIS A 61 8.44 -5.37 2.36
CA HIS A 61 8.84 -5.02 0.99
C HIS A 61 7.72 -4.49 0.08
N LEU A 62 6.68 -3.89 0.66
CA LEU A 62 5.56 -3.28 -0.08
C LEU A 62 5.82 -1.83 -0.47
N VAL A 63 6.71 -1.16 0.25
CA VAL A 63 7.11 0.22 -0.02
C VAL A 63 8.63 0.36 -0.04
N SER A 64 9.09 1.27 -0.89
CA SER A 64 10.47 1.72 -0.96
C SER A 64 10.61 3.11 -0.36
N THR A 65 11.85 3.52 -0.06
CA THR A 65 12.13 4.86 0.47
C THR A 65 13.26 5.54 -0.25
N ARG A 66 13.11 6.84 -0.48
CA ARG A 66 14.16 7.73 -0.97
C ARG A 66 14.34 8.87 0.03
N ARG A 67 15.57 9.36 0.18
CA ARG A 67 15.85 10.57 0.96
C ARG A 67 16.10 11.75 0.04
N ASP A 68 15.54 12.89 0.40
CA ASP A 68 15.78 14.18 -0.24
C ASP A 68 15.97 15.24 0.86
N GLY A 69 17.21 15.69 1.01
CA GLY A 69 17.65 16.47 2.17
C GLY A 69 17.37 15.72 3.48
N THR A 70 16.53 16.31 4.33
CA THR A 70 16.11 15.74 5.62
C THR A 70 14.80 14.95 5.55
N THR A 71 14.14 14.92 4.39
CA THR A 71 12.82 14.32 4.21
C THR A 71 12.96 12.91 3.62
N VAL A 72 12.18 11.97 4.16
CA VAL A 72 12.02 10.62 3.62
C VAL A 72 10.73 10.56 2.83
N TYR A 73 10.84 10.19 1.56
CA TYR A 73 9.73 9.91 0.67
C TYR A 73 9.52 8.40 0.56
N TYR A 74 8.27 8.00 0.48
CA TYR A 74 7.83 6.62 0.31
C TYR A 74 7.20 6.47 -1.07
N SER A 75 7.42 5.32 -1.70
CA SER A 75 6.78 4.91 -2.95
C SER A 75 6.39 3.44 -2.85
N LEU A 76 5.53 2.95 -3.73
CA LEU A 76 5.34 1.50 -3.89
C LEU A 76 6.68 0.84 -4.29
N ALA A 77 6.89 -0.39 -3.84
CA ALA A 77 8.18 -1.05 -4.02
C ALA A 77 8.47 -1.43 -5.48
N ASN A 78 7.45 -1.83 -6.24
CA ASN A 78 7.54 -2.26 -7.64
C ASN A 78 6.14 -2.30 -8.30
N GLU A 79 6.12 -2.59 -9.59
CA GLU A 79 4.93 -2.70 -10.44
C GLU A 79 3.94 -3.79 -10.00
N HIS A 80 4.41 -4.85 -9.33
CA HIS A 80 3.52 -5.90 -8.83
C HIS A 80 2.70 -5.44 -7.63
N VAL A 81 3.30 -4.63 -6.74
CA VAL A 81 2.56 -4.01 -5.61
C VAL A 81 1.54 -3.01 -6.15
N ASP A 82 1.91 -2.23 -7.16
CA ASP A 82 1.02 -1.29 -7.85
C ASP A 82 -0.23 -2.00 -8.42
N ALA A 83 0.00 -3.04 -9.23
CA ALA A 83 -1.07 -3.84 -9.80
C ALA A 83 -1.94 -4.51 -8.73
N LEU A 84 -1.34 -5.01 -7.64
CA LEU A 84 -2.09 -5.62 -6.54
C LEU A 84 -3.03 -4.62 -5.86
N VAL A 85 -2.57 -3.41 -5.58
CA VAL A 85 -3.39 -2.34 -4.97
C VAL A 85 -4.54 -1.96 -5.90
N SER A 86 -4.26 -1.81 -7.20
CA SER A 86 -5.27 -1.53 -8.22
C SER A 86 -6.34 -2.64 -8.28
N HIS A 87 -5.92 -3.90 -8.39
CA HIS A 87 -6.83 -5.04 -8.47
C HIS A 87 -7.70 -5.20 -7.23
N VAL A 88 -7.14 -5.01 -6.02
CA VAL A 88 -7.92 -5.10 -4.78
C VAL A 88 -8.99 -4.00 -4.72
N ARG A 89 -8.68 -2.78 -5.18
CA ARG A 89 -9.64 -1.68 -5.27
C ARG A 89 -10.75 -1.96 -6.28
N HIS A 90 -10.40 -2.39 -7.50
CA HIS A 90 -11.37 -2.75 -8.52
C HIS A 90 -12.26 -3.92 -8.09
N GLN A 91 -11.70 -4.92 -7.42
CA GLN A 91 -12.47 -6.02 -6.87
C GLN A 91 -13.46 -5.54 -5.80
N ALA A 92 -13.05 -4.61 -4.93
CA ALA A 92 -13.95 -4.01 -3.96
C ALA A 92 -15.08 -3.21 -4.62
N GLU A 93 -14.82 -2.54 -5.74
CA GLU A 93 -15.84 -1.85 -6.52
C GLU A 93 -16.87 -2.81 -7.12
N HIS A 94 -16.42 -3.93 -7.71
CA HIS A 94 -17.29 -4.98 -8.22
C HIS A 94 -18.21 -5.59 -7.15
N LEU A 95 -17.75 -5.66 -5.90
CA LEU A 95 -18.54 -6.16 -4.78
C LEU A 95 -19.52 -5.12 -4.22
N ARG A 96 -19.31 -3.83 -4.52
CA ARG A 96 -20.09 -2.71 -3.94
C ARG A 96 -21.03 -2.04 -4.93
N TYR A 97 -20.80 -2.18 -6.24
CA TYR A 97 -21.55 -1.49 -7.28
C TYR A 97 -21.97 -2.45 -8.39
N ASP A 98 -23.23 -2.37 -8.82
CA ASP A 98 -23.75 -3.13 -9.97
C ASP A 98 -23.05 -2.73 -11.29
N SER A 99 -22.59 -1.48 -11.37
CA SER A 99 -21.73 -0.97 -12.44
C SER A 99 -20.51 -0.27 -11.82
N PRO A 100 -19.33 -0.93 -11.80
CA PRO A 100 -18.13 -0.41 -11.18
C PRO A 100 -17.66 0.92 -11.80
N PRO A 101 -17.16 1.88 -10.99
CA PRO A 101 -16.60 3.13 -11.48
C PRO A 101 -15.50 2.97 -12.53
N HIS A 102 -14.59 2.00 -12.37
CA HIS A 102 -13.50 1.76 -13.32
C HIS A 102 -13.92 1.20 -14.70
N HIS A 103 -15.20 0.84 -14.88
CA HIS A 103 -15.76 0.42 -16.17
C HIS A 103 -16.47 1.55 -16.94
N ARG A 104 -16.50 2.77 -16.41
CA ARG A 104 -17.18 3.93 -17.01
C ARG A 104 -16.22 4.85 -17.73
#